data_AF-A0A9D1XTP8-F1
#
_entry.id   AF-A0A9D1XTP8-F1
#
_cell.length_a   1.000
_cell.length_b   1.000
_cell.length_c   1.000
_cell.angle_alpha   90.00
_cell.angle_beta   90.00
_cell.angle_gamma   90.00
#
_symmetry.space_group_name_H-M   'P 1'
#
loop_
_entity.id
_entity.type
_entity.pdbx_description
1 polymer ?
#
loop_
_entity_poly.entity_id
_entity_poly.type
_entity_poly.pdbx_seq_one_letter_code
_entity_poly.pdbx_strand_id
1 'polypeptide(L)'
;MEQMTEFDRIVKKHANEIPCIQKAIDTLIEVGLTVTDEDFLSLAYEGARLREQAVSLATKEAEKFKISFRREQEKENISAEFFRVIETAKHQLRKALKSDFSNPLSPTAYHIQDGKVYLSTKWEEEMRLQCDPEETEARKKAKVLMNKAIAAIEALNAFVADNPYLGKGVTSSLDDRRCLIWIDGDGNIHREDNNLKFI
;
A
#
# COMPACT_ATOMS: atom_id res chain seq x y z
N MET A 1 5.49 -23.70 -3.55
CA MET A 1 5.43 -22.27 -3.92
C MET A 1 4.72 -21.56 -2.78
N GLU A 2 5.44 -20.80 -1.96
CA GLU A 2 4.80 -19.95 -0.96
C GLU A 2 3.96 -18.89 -1.66
N GLN A 3 2.73 -18.70 -1.19
CA GLN A 3 1.85 -17.65 -1.71
C GLN A 3 2.41 -16.30 -1.24
N MET A 4 2.74 -15.43 -2.20
CA MET A 4 3.23 -14.08 -1.94
C MET A 4 2.17 -13.28 -1.16
N THR A 5 2.53 -12.78 0.02
CA THR A 5 1.63 -12.05 0.93
C THR A 5 1.19 -10.72 0.32
N GLU A 6 0.17 -10.08 0.89
CA GLU A 6 -0.25 -8.74 0.47
C GLU A 6 0.88 -7.72 0.63
N PHE A 7 1.60 -7.78 1.76
CA PHE A 7 2.80 -6.97 2.02
C PHE A 7 3.85 -7.13 0.92
N ASP A 8 4.21 -8.38 0.57
CA ASP A 8 5.20 -8.67 -0.46
C ASP A 8 4.79 -8.11 -1.83
N ARG A 9 3.49 -8.15 -2.16
CA ARG A 9 2.95 -7.57 -3.40
C ARG A 9 3.11 -6.05 -3.41
N ILE A 10 2.82 -5.39 -2.30
CA ILE A 10 2.90 -3.92 -2.18
C ILE A 10 4.35 -3.45 -2.26
N VAL A 11 5.26 -4.08 -1.51
CA VAL A 11 6.70 -3.76 -1.53
C VAL A 11 7.28 -3.97 -2.92
N LYS A 12 7.00 -5.13 -3.55
CA LYS A 12 7.46 -5.43 -4.90
C LYS A 12 6.96 -4.42 -5.94
N LYS A 13 5.71 -3.95 -5.80
CA LYS A 13 5.14 -2.92 -6.70
C LYS A 13 5.93 -1.60 -6.61
N HIS A 14 6.33 -1.18 -5.40
CA HIS A 14 7.14 0.03 -5.21
C HIS A 14 8.59 -0.19 -5.68
N ALA A 15 9.20 -1.32 -5.32
CA ALA A 15 10.56 -1.66 -5.73
C ALA A 15 10.75 -1.63 -7.26
N ASN A 16 9.75 -2.10 -8.01
CA ASN A 16 9.78 -2.13 -9.47
C ASN A 16 9.84 -0.72 -10.11
N GLU A 17 9.39 0.33 -9.43
CA GLU A 17 9.41 1.70 -9.97
C GLU A 17 10.68 2.48 -9.58
N ILE A 18 11.53 1.94 -8.68
CA ILE A 18 12.80 2.57 -8.29
C ILE A 18 13.63 2.99 -9.51
N PRO A 19 13.82 2.18 -10.58
CA PRO A 19 14.60 2.60 -11.73
C PRO A 19 14.00 3.78 -12.49
N CYS A 20 12.66 3.88 -12.54
CA CYS A 20 11.97 5.00 -13.17
C CYS A 20 12.11 6.28 -12.34
N ILE A 21 11.99 6.15 -11.03
CA ILE A 21 12.17 7.26 -10.08
C ILE A 21 13.62 7.74 -10.09
N GLN A 22 14.58 6.82 -10.10
CA GLN A 22 16.01 7.13 -10.15
C GLN A 22 16.34 8.00 -11.37
N LYS A 23 15.77 7.72 -12.55
CA LYS A 23 15.98 8.56 -13.75
C LYS A 23 15.53 10.01 -13.56
N ALA A 24 14.40 10.22 -12.87
CA ALA A 24 13.91 11.55 -12.56
C ALA A 24 14.87 12.29 -11.60
N ILE A 25 15.42 11.56 -10.63
CA ILE A 25 16.42 12.09 -9.69
C ILE A 25 17.75 12.39 -10.38
N ASP A 26 18.24 11.49 -11.23
CA ASP A 26 19.48 11.66 -11.98
C ASP A 26 19.41 12.93 -12.85
N THR A 27 18.26 13.20 -13.49
CA THR A 27 18.04 14.42 -14.29
C THR A 27 18.24 15.71 -13.48
N LEU A 28 17.89 15.71 -12.19
CA LEU A 28 18.09 16.85 -11.29
C LEU A 28 19.55 16.97 -10.83
N ILE A 29 20.17 15.83 -10.53
CA ILE A 29 21.57 15.78 -10.08
C ILE A 29 22.53 16.19 -11.20
N GLU A 30 22.25 15.81 -12.45
CA GLU A 30 23.05 16.16 -13.63
C GLU A 30 23.17 17.68 -13.82
N VAL A 31 22.16 18.45 -13.43
CA VAL A 31 22.20 19.92 -13.47
C VAL A 31 22.75 20.55 -12.19
N GLY A 32 23.17 19.74 -11.22
CA GLY A 32 23.81 20.19 -9.97
C GLY A 32 22.85 20.46 -8.81
N LEU A 33 21.58 20.04 -8.91
CA LEU A 33 20.65 20.09 -7.77
C LEU A 33 20.96 18.96 -6.79
N THR A 34 20.80 19.25 -5.51
CA THR A 34 20.88 18.23 -4.45
C THR A 34 19.47 17.81 -4.11
N VAL A 35 19.22 16.49 -4.09
CA VAL A 35 17.90 15.95 -3.80
C VAL A 35 17.95 15.20 -2.47
N THR A 36 17.23 15.71 -1.47
CA THR A 36 16.95 15.02 -0.21
C THR A 36 15.55 14.40 -0.23
N ASP A 37 15.18 13.65 0.81
CA ASP A 37 13.80 13.15 1.00
C ASP A 37 12.77 14.28 0.96
N GLU A 38 13.07 15.41 1.58
CA GLU A 38 12.14 16.55 1.64
C GLU A 38 11.98 17.20 0.26
N ASP A 39 13.05 17.24 -0.54
CA ASP A 39 13.02 17.76 -1.91
C ASP A 39 12.28 16.80 -2.84
N PHE A 40 12.47 15.50 -2.68
CA PHE A 40 11.73 14.45 -3.39
C PHE A 40 10.23 14.52 -3.10
N LEU A 41 9.86 14.61 -1.81
CA LEU A 41 8.48 14.79 -1.40
C LEU A 41 7.93 16.09 -1.97
N SER A 42 8.66 17.20 -1.88
CA SER A 42 8.26 18.48 -2.48
C SER A 42 8.00 18.32 -3.99
N LEU A 43 8.90 17.66 -4.72
CA LEU A 43 8.82 17.42 -6.16
C LEU A 43 7.58 16.62 -6.56
N ALA A 44 7.21 15.60 -5.77
CA ALA A 44 6.01 14.79 -6.01
C ALA A 44 4.72 15.65 -6.01
N TYR A 45 4.73 16.77 -5.29
CA TYR A 45 3.61 17.72 -5.22
C TYR A 45 3.87 18.98 -6.06
N GLU A 46 4.58 19.97 -5.51
CA GLU A 46 4.73 21.31 -6.08
C GLU A 46 6.13 21.62 -6.61
N GLY A 47 7.18 21.06 -6.02
CA GLY A 47 8.59 21.25 -6.37
C GLY A 47 9.21 22.54 -5.84
N ALA A 48 8.60 23.18 -4.83
CA ALA A 48 9.02 24.50 -4.33
C ALA A 48 10.50 24.52 -3.87
N ARG A 49 10.94 23.50 -3.12
CA ARG A 49 12.30 23.46 -2.56
C ARG A 49 13.39 23.41 -3.63
N LEU A 50 13.18 22.60 -4.66
CA LEU A 50 14.11 22.51 -5.80
C LEU A 50 14.13 23.82 -6.60
N ARG A 51 13.00 24.52 -6.70
CA ARG A 51 12.96 25.85 -7.34
C ARG A 51 13.72 26.90 -6.54
N GLU A 52 13.62 26.88 -5.21
CA GLU A 52 14.41 27.77 -4.34
C GLU A 52 15.91 27.50 -4.49
N GLN A 53 16.30 26.21 -4.52
CA GLN A 53 17.69 25.82 -4.76
C GLN A 53 18.19 26.28 -6.13
N ALA A 54 17.37 26.09 -7.18
CA ALA A 54 17.68 26.55 -8.53
C ALA A 54 17.92 28.06 -8.60
N VAL A 55 17.08 28.88 -7.94
CA VAL A 55 17.26 30.34 -7.90
C VAL A 55 18.55 30.72 -7.16
N SER A 56 18.89 30.01 -6.08
CA SER A 56 20.14 30.25 -5.35
C SER A 56 21.37 29.95 -6.22
N LEU A 57 21.36 28.81 -6.92
CA LEU A 57 22.43 28.43 -7.85
C LEU A 57 22.55 29.40 -9.02
N ALA A 58 21.42 29.78 -9.64
CA ALA A 58 21.37 30.75 -10.72
C ALA A 58 21.90 32.12 -10.29
N THR A 59 21.56 32.57 -9.08
CA THR A 59 22.06 33.82 -8.51
C THR A 59 23.57 33.78 -8.36
N LYS A 60 24.10 32.71 -7.77
CA LYS A 60 25.55 32.52 -7.59
C LYS A 60 26.31 32.42 -8.91
N GLU A 61 25.73 31.77 -9.92
CA GLU A 61 26.35 31.66 -11.24
C GLU A 61 26.36 33.02 -11.97
N ALA A 62 25.28 33.79 -11.85
CA ALA A 62 25.16 35.13 -12.43
C ALA A 62 26.10 36.17 -11.77
N GLU A 63 26.56 35.96 -10.54
CA GLU A 63 27.53 36.86 -9.88
C GLU A 63 28.84 37.02 -10.66
N LYS A 64 29.18 36.07 -11.54
CA LYS A 64 30.32 36.16 -12.46
C LYS A 64 30.24 37.36 -13.41
N PHE A 65 29.05 37.90 -13.63
CA PHE A 65 28.80 39.04 -14.51
C PHE A 65 28.91 40.37 -13.74
N LYS A 66 29.78 41.26 -14.22
CA LYS A 66 30.05 42.57 -13.60
C LYS A 66 28.95 43.61 -13.84
N ILE A 67 28.24 43.52 -14.97
CA ILE A 67 27.20 44.47 -15.36
C ILE A 67 25.87 44.01 -14.78
N SER A 68 25.21 44.86 -13.98
CA SER A 68 23.95 44.53 -13.29
C SER A 68 22.86 44.03 -14.23
N PHE A 69 22.64 44.73 -15.36
CA PHE A 69 21.65 44.31 -16.35
C PHE A 69 21.93 42.92 -16.92
N ARG A 70 23.19 42.61 -17.27
CA ARG A 70 23.58 41.28 -17.76
C ARG A 70 23.46 40.20 -16.68
N ARG A 71 23.76 40.55 -15.42
CA ARG A 71 23.62 39.64 -14.28
C ARG A 71 22.18 39.22 -14.08
N GLU A 72 21.23 40.17 -14.08
CA GLU A 72 19.82 39.81 -13.89
C GLU A 72 19.30 38.98 -15.06
N GLN A 73 19.64 39.36 -16.30
CA GLN A 73 19.28 38.59 -17.49
C GLN A 73 19.82 37.15 -17.44
N GLU A 74 21.07 36.97 -17.01
CA GLU A 74 21.66 35.64 -16.92
C GLU A 74 21.03 34.80 -15.79
N LYS A 75 20.76 35.42 -14.64
CA LYS A 75 20.04 34.76 -13.53
C LYS A 75 18.67 34.26 -13.98
N GLU A 76 17.91 35.07 -14.72
CA GLU A 76 16.60 34.68 -15.27
C GLU A 76 16.74 33.50 -16.24
N ASN A 77 17.70 33.57 -17.18
CA ASN A 77 17.94 32.51 -18.16
C ASN A 77 18.32 31.18 -17.49
N ILE A 78 19.26 31.20 -16.55
CA ILE A 78 19.71 30.00 -15.83
C ILE A 78 18.56 29.44 -14.98
N SER A 79 17.80 30.30 -14.28
CA SER A 79 16.65 29.87 -13.48
C SER A 79 15.58 29.19 -14.35
N ALA A 80 15.31 29.74 -15.54
CA ALA A 80 14.34 29.17 -16.48
C ALA A 80 14.76 27.76 -16.97
N GLU A 81 16.05 27.55 -17.24
CA GLU A 81 16.59 26.23 -17.59
C GLU A 81 16.42 25.22 -16.44
N PHE A 82 16.76 25.59 -15.21
CA PHE A 82 16.51 24.75 -14.05
C PHE A 82 15.04 24.41 -13.86
N PHE A 83 14.14 25.39 -14.01
CA PHE A 83 12.70 25.15 -13.86
C PHE A 83 12.16 24.19 -14.91
N ARG A 84 12.64 24.27 -16.16
CA ARG A 84 12.30 23.31 -17.20
C ARG A 84 12.73 21.89 -16.84
N VAL A 85 13.92 21.74 -16.26
CA VAL A 85 14.44 20.45 -15.80
C VAL A 85 13.64 19.92 -14.61
N ILE A 86 13.29 20.77 -13.65
CA ILE A 86 12.44 20.43 -12.51
C ILE A 86 11.05 19.96 -12.97
N GLU A 87 10.42 20.65 -13.93
CA GLU A 87 9.13 20.24 -14.48
C GLU A 87 9.23 18.89 -15.23
N THR A 88 10.34 18.66 -15.93
CA THR A 88 10.58 17.38 -16.62
C THR A 88 10.70 16.24 -15.61
N ALA A 89 11.52 16.41 -14.57
CA ALA A 89 11.69 15.42 -13.50
C ALA A 89 10.37 15.20 -12.74
N LYS A 90 9.61 16.26 -12.45
CA LYS A 90 8.29 16.19 -11.81
C LYS A 90 7.30 15.36 -12.63
N HIS A 91 7.26 15.58 -13.94
CA HIS A 91 6.36 14.82 -14.82
C HIS A 91 6.74 13.33 -14.86
N GLN A 92 8.04 13.03 -14.97
CA GLN A 92 8.54 11.66 -14.90
C GLN A 92 8.21 10.99 -13.56
N LEU A 93 8.38 11.72 -12.45
CA LEU A 93 8.07 11.24 -11.12
C LEU A 93 6.57 10.93 -10.96
N ARG A 94 5.67 11.84 -11.34
CA ARG A 94 4.21 11.61 -11.28
C ARG A 94 3.78 10.39 -12.07
N LYS A 95 4.43 10.16 -13.22
CA LYS A 95 4.20 8.96 -14.03
C LYS A 95 4.65 7.68 -13.32
N ALA A 96 5.85 7.67 -12.73
CA ALA A 96 6.37 6.53 -11.97
C ALA A 96 5.50 6.23 -10.73
N LEU A 97 5.07 7.28 -10.04
CA LEU A 97 4.16 7.19 -8.88
C LEU A 97 2.72 6.86 -9.25
N LYS A 98 2.37 6.87 -10.55
CA LYS A 98 1.00 6.62 -11.03
C LYS A 98 0.00 7.57 -10.35
N SER A 99 0.38 8.83 -10.16
CA SER A 99 -0.38 9.82 -9.39
C SER A 99 -1.80 10.07 -9.92
N ASP A 100 -2.04 9.81 -11.20
CA ASP A 100 -3.33 10.01 -11.85
C ASP A 100 -4.19 8.73 -11.90
N PHE A 101 -3.74 7.63 -11.28
CA PHE A 101 -4.46 6.35 -11.21
C PHE A 101 -5.17 6.18 -9.86
N SER A 102 -6.14 5.27 -9.79
CA SER A 102 -6.91 4.99 -8.57
C SER A 102 -6.08 4.43 -7.41
N ASN A 103 -4.92 3.82 -7.70
CA ASN A 103 -4.01 3.23 -6.72
C ASN A 103 -2.57 3.75 -6.93
N PRO A 104 -2.33 5.05 -6.63
CA PRO A 104 -1.00 5.64 -6.76
C PRO A 104 -0.03 5.00 -5.77
N LEU A 105 1.26 5.08 -6.08
CA LEU A 105 2.32 4.69 -5.17
C LEU A 105 2.60 5.82 -4.18
N SER A 106 2.94 5.46 -2.95
CA SER A 106 3.20 6.47 -1.92
C SER A 106 4.56 7.13 -2.17
N PRO A 107 4.66 8.47 -2.25
CA PRO A 107 5.94 9.15 -2.24
C PRO A 107 6.77 8.85 -0.98
N THR A 108 6.13 8.60 0.17
CA THR A 108 6.81 8.28 1.43
C THR A 108 7.46 6.90 1.44
N ALA A 109 7.18 6.06 0.43
CA ALA A 109 7.80 4.74 0.28
C ALA A 109 9.26 4.81 -0.18
N TYR A 110 9.74 5.97 -0.62
CA TYR A 110 11.07 6.14 -1.17
C TYR A 110 11.94 7.00 -0.26
N HIS A 111 13.22 6.65 -0.23
CA HIS A 111 14.27 7.35 0.51
C HIS A 111 15.42 7.69 -0.44
N ILE A 112 15.92 8.91 -0.38
CA ILE A 112 17.02 9.42 -1.18
C ILE A 112 18.26 9.55 -0.31
N GLN A 113 19.29 8.78 -0.64
CA GLN A 113 20.60 8.83 0.00
C GLN A 113 21.69 8.85 -1.05
N ASP A 114 22.59 9.84 -0.97
CA ASP A 114 23.73 10.00 -1.89
C ASP A 114 23.31 10.01 -3.37
N GLY A 115 22.16 10.63 -3.65
CA GLY A 115 21.56 10.71 -4.99
C GLY A 115 20.96 9.41 -5.50
N LYS A 116 20.85 8.38 -4.66
CA LYS A 116 20.24 7.09 -4.98
C LYS A 116 18.90 6.91 -4.28
N VAL A 117 17.97 6.28 -4.98
CA VAL A 117 16.61 5.98 -4.52
C VAL A 117 16.58 4.57 -3.93
N TYR A 118 16.11 4.47 -2.70
CA TYR A 118 15.87 3.23 -1.98
C TYR A 118 14.41 3.16 -1.52
N LEU A 119 13.97 1.98 -1.07
CA LEU A 119 12.75 1.92 -0.27
C LEU A 119 13.02 2.43 1.14
N SER A 120 12.06 3.17 1.66
CA SER A 120 12.08 3.67 3.03
C SER A 120 11.79 2.51 3.99
N THR A 121 12.76 2.19 4.84
CA THR A 121 12.61 1.17 5.90
C THR A 121 11.46 1.52 6.85
N LYS A 122 11.32 2.80 7.19
CA LYS A 122 10.22 3.31 8.02
C LYS A 122 8.87 3.04 7.36
N TRP A 123 8.74 3.30 6.06
CA TRP A 123 7.50 3.01 5.35
C TRP A 123 7.23 1.50 5.26
N GLU A 124 8.26 0.67 5.04
CA GLU A 124 8.10 -0.78 5.03
C GLU A 124 7.59 -1.30 6.38
N GLU A 125 8.10 -0.79 7.50
CA GLU A 125 7.62 -1.14 8.84
C GLU A 125 6.16 -0.72 9.06
N GLU A 126 5.80 0.52 8.69
CA GLU A 126 4.41 1.01 8.75
C GLU A 126 3.47 0.15 7.89
N MET A 127 3.89 -0.19 6.68
CA MET A 127 3.11 -1.00 5.74
C MET A 127 2.97 -2.45 6.22
N ARG A 128 4.01 -3.01 6.86
CA ARG A 128 3.97 -4.34 7.46
C ARG A 128 2.93 -4.42 8.57
N LEU A 129 2.90 -3.41 9.45
CA LEU A 129 1.89 -3.32 10.52
C LEU A 129 0.47 -3.13 9.97
N GLN A 130 0.32 -2.47 8.83
CA GLN A 130 -0.98 -2.32 8.16
C GLN A 130 -1.47 -3.62 7.51
N CYS A 131 -0.58 -4.36 6.85
CA CYS A 131 -0.92 -5.61 6.16
C CYS A 131 -1.08 -6.79 7.13
N ASP A 132 -0.26 -6.84 8.17
CA ASP A 132 -0.28 -7.89 9.19
C ASP A 132 -0.36 -7.26 10.59
N PRO A 133 -1.51 -6.68 10.93
CA PRO A 133 -1.71 -6.08 12.24
C PRO A 133 -1.64 -7.17 13.30
N GLU A 134 -0.87 -6.91 14.35
CA GLU A 134 -0.66 -7.83 15.47
C GLU A 134 -1.97 -8.47 15.94
N GLU A 135 -1.91 -9.77 16.21
CA GLU A 135 -3.07 -10.52 16.62
C GLU A 135 -3.55 -10.06 18.01
N THR A 136 -4.70 -9.39 18.04
CA THR A 136 -5.32 -8.96 19.29
C THR A 136 -5.87 -10.14 20.10
N GLU A 137 -5.94 -10.00 21.43
CA GLU A 137 -6.57 -11.01 22.30
C GLU A 137 -8.03 -11.29 21.91
N ALA A 138 -8.74 -10.28 21.40
CA ALA A 138 -10.08 -10.46 20.85
C ALA A 138 -10.08 -11.36 19.61
N ARG A 139 -9.12 -11.20 18.69
CA ARG A 139 -8.97 -12.05 17.49
C ARG A 139 -8.60 -13.50 17.87
N LYS A 140 -7.71 -13.68 18.85
CA LYS A 140 -7.41 -15.02 19.42
C LYS A 140 -8.65 -15.67 19.99
N LYS A 141 -9.40 -14.95 20.82
CA LYS A 141 -10.64 -15.44 21.42
C LYS A 141 -11.68 -15.80 20.36
N ALA A 142 -11.83 -14.98 19.32
CA ALA A 142 -12.73 -15.26 18.20
C ALA A 142 -12.34 -16.56 17.47
N LYS A 143 -11.06 -16.75 17.13
CA LYS A 143 -10.57 -18.00 16.53
C LYS A 143 -10.87 -19.23 17.38
N VAL A 144 -10.67 -19.14 18.70
CA VAL A 144 -11.02 -20.23 19.63
C VAL A 144 -12.52 -20.55 19.58
N LEU A 145 -13.38 -19.53 19.58
CA LEU A 145 -14.84 -19.72 19.49
C LEU A 145 -15.24 -20.32 18.14
N MET A 146 -14.66 -19.86 17.03
CA MET A 146 -14.89 -20.41 15.68
C MET A 146 -14.52 -21.90 15.63
N ASN A 147 -13.33 -22.27 16.12
CA ASN A 147 -12.87 -23.66 16.13
C ASN A 147 -13.78 -24.56 16.98
N LYS A 148 -14.27 -24.07 18.13
CA LYS A 148 -15.25 -24.80 18.95
C LYS A 148 -16.57 -25.01 18.21
N ALA A 149 -17.07 -23.99 17.52
CA ALA A 149 -18.31 -24.10 16.74
C ALA A 149 -18.16 -25.10 15.59
N ILE A 150 -17.06 -25.03 14.84
CA ILE A 150 -16.73 -25.98 13.76
C ILE A 150 -16.71 -27.41 14.31
N ALA A 151 -15.95 -27.65 15.38
CA ALA A 151 -15.83 -28.99 15.97
C ALA A 151 -17.19 -29.54 16.45
N ALA A 152 -18.06 -28.69 17.02
CA ALA A 152 -19.39 -29.11 17.44
C ALA A 152 -20.30 -29.48 16.26
N ILE A 153 -20.26 -28.68 15.18
CA ILE A 153 -21.01 -28.95 13.94
C ILE A 153 -20.51 -30.26 13.29
N GLU A 154 -19.20 -30.43 13.19
CA GLU A 154 -18.59 -31.65 12.64
C GLU A 154 -18.97 -32.88 13.47
N ALA A 155 -18.94 -32.79 14.80
CA ALA A 155 -19.35 -33.87 15.68
C ALA A 155 -20.83 -34.27 15.51
N LEU A 156 -21.74 -33.29 15.40
CA LEU A 156 -23.16 -33.55 15.15
C LEU A 156 -23.39 -34.18 13.77
N ASN A 157 -22.68 -33.71 12.74
CA ASN A 157 -22.77 -34.28 11.41
C ASN A 157 -22.22 -35.71 11.36
N ALA A 158 -21.10 -35.98 12.04
CA ALA A 158 -20.55 -37.32 12.14
C ALA A 158 -21.47 -38.28 12.89
N PHE A 159 -22.10 -37.82 13.98
CA PHE A 159 -23.02 -38.63 14.79
C PHE A 159 -24.21 -39.17 13.97
N VAL A 160 -24.75 -38.38 13.03
CA VAL A 160 -25.91 -38.78 12.23
C VAL A 160 -25.54 -39.34 10.84
N ALA A 161 -24.25 -39.46 10.52
CA ALA A 161 -23.78 -39.78 9.17
C ALA A 161 -24.34 -41.11 8.63
N ASP A 162 -24.50 -42.09 9.50
CA ASP A 162 -25.00 -43.43 9.14
C ASP A 162 -26.52 -43.60 9.41
N ASN A 163 -27.22 -42.52 9.80
CA ASN A 163 -28.65 -42.59 10.12
C ASN A 163 -29.50 -42.48 8.83
N PRO A 164 -30.36 -43.47 8.51
CA PRO A 164 -31.13 -43.49 7.27
C PRO A 164 -32.26 -42.44 7.21
N TYR A 165 -32.60 -41.80 8.33
CA TYR A 165 -33.70 -40.85 8.44
C TYR A 165 -33.24 -39.39 8.59
N LEU A 166 -31.95 -39.15 8.84
CA LEU A 166 -31.36 -37.83 9.00
C LEU A 166 -30.37 -37.55 7.88
N GLY A 167 -30.50 -36.39 7.22
CA GLY A 167 -29.60 -36.00 6.14
C GLY A 167 -28.32 -35.31 6.62
N LYS A 168 -28.40 -34.55 7.72
CA LYS A 168 -27.29 -33.84 8.37
C LYS A 168 -27.57 -33.58 9.84
N GLY A 169 -26.52 -33.39 10.64
CA GLY A 169 -26.67 -33.00 12.05
C GLY A 169 -27.06 -31.53 12.17
N VAL A 170 -26.34 -30.67 11.44
CA VAL A 170 -26.60 -29.22 11.35
C VAL A 170 -26.74 -28.80 9.88
N THR A 171 -27.76 -28.00 9.56
CA THR A 171 -27.94 -27.45 8.20
C THR A 171 -28.47 -26.01 8.18
N SER A 172 -28.76 -25.46 7.00
CA SER A 172 -29.39 -24.15 6.82
C SER A 172 -30.90 -24.28 6.64
N SER A 173 -31.67 -23.22 6.89
CA SER A 173 -33.12 -23.15 6.62
C SER A 173 -33.54 -23.45 5.18
N LEU A 174 -32.59 -23.42 4.23
CA LEU A 174 -32.82 -23.73 2.81
C LEU A 174 -32.64 -25.21 2.46
N ASP A 175 -32.19 -26.05 3.40
CA ASP A 175 -32.01 -27.49 3.20
C ASP A 175 -33.23 -28.23 3.77
N ASP A 176 -33.94 -28.96 2.92
CA ASP A 176 -35.19 -29.64 3.24
C ASP A 176 -35.00 -31.00 3.91
N ARG A 177 -33.75 -31.47 4.03
CA ARG A 177 -33.44 -32.72 4.70
C ARG A 177 -33.62 -32.60 6.20
N ARG A 178 -34.08 -33.70 6.83
CA ARG A 178 -34.19 -33.76 8.29
C ARG A 178 -32.83 -33.60 8.95
N CYS A 179 -32.81 -32.75 9.98
CA CYS A 179 -31.62 -32.42 10.75
C CYS A 179 -31.93 -32.34 12.25
N LEU A 180 -30.90 -32.19 13.08
CA LEU A 180 -31.07 -31.94 14.51
C LEU A 180 -31.10 -30.45 14.81
N ILE A 181 -30.35 -29.66 14.04
CA ILE A 181 -30.24 -28.22 14.18
C ILE A 181 -30.25 -27.59 12.79
N TRP A 182 -30.91 -26.45 12.65
CA TRP A 182 -30.74 -25.60 11.47
C TRP A 182 -30.49 -24.14 11.83
N ILE A 183 -29.85 -23.43 10.90
CA ILE A 183 -29.50 -22.01 11.04
C ILE A 183 -30.31 -21.21 10.03
N ASP A 184 -30.98 -20.15 10.49
CA ASP A 184 -31.78 -19.27 9.63
C ASP A 184 -30.93 -18.21 8.91
N GLY A 185 -31.56 -17.41 8.03
CA GLY A 185 -30.89 -16.35 7.27
C GLY A 185 -30.36 -15.20 8.13
N ASP A 186 -30.84 -15.08 9.37
CA ASP A 186 -30.41 -14.09 10.36
C ASP A 186 -29.32 -14.64 11.30
N GLY A 187 -28.96 -15.91 11.16
CA GLY A 187 -27.95 -16.59 11.97
C GLY A 187 -28.46 -17.15 13.30
N ASN A 188 -29.78 -17.22 13.52
CA ASN A 188 -30.32 -17.86 14.72
C ASN A 188 -30.28 -19.39 14.58
N ILE A 189 -30.04 -20.05 15.71
CA ILE A 189 -29.92 -21.51 15.80
C ILE A 189 -31.25 -22.08 16.29
N HIS A 190 -31.82 -22.98 15.51
CA HIS A 190 -33.09 -23.66 15.79
C HIS A 190 -32.86 -25.15 15.98
N ARG A 191 -33.53 -25.74 16.97
CA ARG A 191 -33.43 -27.16 17.29
C ARG A 191 -34.68 -27.90 16.82
N GLU A 192 -34.48 -29.04 16.16
CA GLU A 192 -35.55 -29.94 15.74
C GLU A 192 -35.67 -31.12 16.71
N ASP A 193 -36.11 -30.84 17.93
CA ASP A 193 -36.20 -31.87 18.99
C ASP A 193 -37.16 -33.01 18.59
N ASN A 194 -38.15 -32.74 17.71
CA ASN A 194 -39.01 -33.76 17.13
C ASN A 194 -38.26 -34.81 16.30
N ASN A 195 -37.08 -34.47 15.76
CA ASN A 195 -36.27 -35.39 14.98
C ASN A 195 -35.43 -36.34 15.84
N LEU A 196 -35.34 -36.10 17.15
CA LEU A 196 -34.65 -36.99 18.08
C LEU A 196 -35.26 -38.40 18.14
N LYS A 197 -36.54 -38.55 17.79
CA LYS A 197 -37.23 -39.85 17.73
C LYS A 197 -36.75 -40.78 16.59
N PHE A 198 -35.90 -40.27 15.70
CA PHE A 198 -35.32 -41.03 14.59
C PHE A 198 -33.85 -41.41 14.83
N ILE A 199 -33.33 -41.16 16.04
CA ILE A 199 -32.03 -41.62 16.52
C ILE A 199 -32.18 -42.96 17.23
#